data_AF-A0A2A3HEA1-F1
#
_entry.id   AF-A0A2A3HEA1-F1
#
_cell.length_a   1.000
_cell.length_b   1.000
_cell.length_c   1.000
_cell.angle_alpha   90.00
_cell.angle_beta   90.00
_cell.angle_gamma   90.00
#
_symmetry.space_group_name_H-M   'P 1'
#
loop_
_entity.id
_entity.type
_entity.pdbx_description
1 polymer ?
#
loop_
_entity_poly.entity_id
_entity_poly.type
_entity_poly.pdbx_seq_one_letter_code
_entity_poly.pdbx_strand_id
1 'polypeptide(L)'
;MAKSIEEQVEDWCKNQLEKYFTKTESINFEIDEALKKAPSKKGGSGQNLPDIKCFVSVDFRNLPVMVECKGTKGDFIKTDENGLVSNTNKKGEPDYAAIAKYAVNGAIHYAKSILDYTETYQEAIAVGVNGYKQNDDLKTEIGVYYLSKENLSIPKEVEKFTDLSFLKKKNWKNFFKMIDEIQLTSEELENRKLALEDEIESKLKRLNQTLHDDLGIAVKSRVMLIVGLIMAGLGVEEVSDGLKVEELKGETGKKSNDGQKIVDKIEDFLREADFRR
;
A
#
# COMPACT_ATOMS: atom_id res chain seq x y z
N MET A 1 0.31 8.01 -32.70
CA MET A 1 0.55 8.26 -31.26
C MET A 1 1.94 8.87 -31.11
N ALA A 2 2.16 9.72 -30.11
CA ALA A 2 3.52 10.14 -29.76
C ALA A 2 4.31 8.92 -29.22
N LYS A 3 5.63 8.89 -29.43
CA LYS A 3 6.50 7.88 -28.81
C LYS A 3 6.69 8.26 -27.33
N SER A 4 6.55 7.30 -26.41
CA SER A 4 6.87 7.53 -25.00
C SER A 4 8.36 7.91 -24.84
N ILE A 5 8.62 8.83 -23.91
CA ILE A 5 9.98 9.28 -23.54
C ILE A 5 10.36 8.84 -22.12
N GLU A 6 9.79 7.74 -21.62
CA GLU A 6 9.88 7.28 -20.21
C GLU A 6 11.32 7.23 -19.69
N GLU A 7 12.25 6.69 -20.49
CA GLU A 7 13.69 6.61 -20.19
C GLU A 7 14.31 8.01 -19.95
N GLN A 8 13.89 9.01 -20.73
CA GLN A 8 14.37 10.39 -20.59
C GLN A 8 13.80 11.06 -19.32
N VAL A 9 12.62 10.65 -18.87
CA VAL A 9 12.00 11.10 -17.62
C VAL A 9 12.66 10.40 -16.42
N GLU A 10 12.93 9.10 -16.51
CA GLU A 10 13.70 8.32 -15.52
C GLU A 10 15.09 8.95 -15.31
N ASP A 11 15.81 9.26 -16.39
CA ASP A 11 17.12 9.91 -16.32
C ASP A 11 17.04 11.37 -15.88
N TRP A 12 16.02 12.13 -16.29
CA TRP A 12 15.77 13.49 -15.77
C TRP A 12 15.60 13.47 -14.24
N CYS A 13 14.89 12.48 -13.70
CA CYS A 13 14.75 12.28 -12.26
C CYS A 13 16.09 11.93 -11.60
N LYS A 14 16.82 10.92 -12.09
CA LYS A 14 18.13 10.51 -11.55
C LYS A 14 19.13 11.66 -11.44
N ASN A 15 19.20 12.51 -12.47
CA ASN A 15 20.11 13.66 -12.54
C ASN A 15 19.83 14.73 -11.46
N GLN A 16 18.71 14.65 -10.74
CA GLN A 16 18.38 15.55 -9.63
C GLN A 16 18.66 14.94 -8.25
N LEU A 17 19.03 13.66 -8.15
CA LEU A 17 19.12 12.94 -6.88
C LEU A 17 20.59 12.78 -6.43
N GLU A 18 20.86 13.04 -5.15
CA GLU A 18 22.20 12.89 -4.55
C GLU A 18 22.53 11.42 -4.22
N LYS A 19 21.49 10.63 -3.89
CA LYS A 19 21.56 9.17 -3.72
C LYS A 19 20.20 8.58 -4.06
N TYR A 20 20.21 7.48 -4.82
CA TYR A 20 19.04 6.67 -5.13
C TYR A 20 19.46 5.20 -5.30
N PHE A 21 18.47 4.34 -5.46
CA PHE A 21 18.60 2.93 -5.80
C PHE A 21 17.71 2.68 -7.02
N THR A 22 18.23 2.00 -8.04
CA THR A 22 17.44 1.58 -9.20
C THR A 22 16.47 0.44 -8.86
N LYS A 23 15.52 0.16 -9.76
CA LYS A 23 14.62 -1.01 -9.70
C LYS A 23 15.26 -2.33 -9.24
N THR A 24 16.52 -2.60 -9.62
CA THR A 24 17.26 -3.83 -9.28
C THR A 24 18.08 -3.77 -8.00
N GLU A 25 18.28 -2.60 -7.38
CA GLU A 25 19.13 -2.46 -6.20
C GLU A 25 18.33 -2.57 -4.89
N SER A 26 18.90 -3.24 -3.89
CA SER A 26 18.30 -3.38 -2.55
C SER A 26 18.44 -2.09 -1.73
N ILE A 27 17.38 -1.70 -1.02
CA ILE A 27 17.50 -0.74 0.10
C ILE A 27 17.80 -1.49 1.40
N ASN A 28 16.94 -2.46 1.72
CA ASN A 28 17.08 -3.43 2.80
C ASN A 28 16.12 -4.61 2.54
N PHE A 29 16.31 -5.69 3.30
CA PHE A 29 15.53 -6.92 3.18
C PHE A 29 14.02 -6.71 3.34
N GLU A 30 13.58 -5.89 4.30
CA GLU A 30 12.16 -5.71 4.63
C GLU A 30 11.39 -5.02 3.49
N ILE A 31 11.97 -3.94 2.94
CA ILE A 31 11.44 -3.24 1.76
C ILE A 31 11.39 -4.16 0.53
N ASP A 32 12.44 -4.95 0.31
CA ASP A 32 12.50 -5.84 -0.84
C ASP A 32 11.51 -7.02 -0.73
N GLU A 33 11.28 -7.57 0.47
CA GLU A 33 10.25 -8.59 0.69
C GLU A 33 8.84 -8.01 0.58
N ALA A 34 8.58 -6.81 1.09
CA ALA A 34 7.28 -6.13 0.91
C ALA A 34 6.93 -5.94 -0.57
N LEU A 35 7.90 -5.50 -1.39
CA LEU A 35 7.74 -5.38 -2.83
C LEU A 35 7.58 -6.73 -3.57
N LYS A 36 7.97 -7.86 -2.96
CA LYS A 36 7.73 -9.23 -3.50
C LYS A 36 6.39 -9.81 -3.06
N LYS A 37 5.98 -9.62 -1.80
CA LYS A 37 4.72 -10.15 -1.23
C LYS A 37 3.49 -9.43 -1.79
N ALA A 38 3.59 -8.13 -2.07
CA ALA A 38 2.49 -7.35 -2.63
C ALA A 38 2.15 -7.73 -4.09
N PRO A 39 0.86 -7.72 -4.51
CA PRO A 39 0.46 -7.97 -5.90
C PRO A 39 1.13 -7.00 -6.89
N SER A 40 1.42 -7.46 -8.11
CA SER A 40 2.04 -6.61 -9.13
C SER A 40 1.15 -5.42 -9.53
N LYS A 41 1.74 -4.35 -10.10
CA LYS A 41 0.99 -3.24 -10.72
C LYS A 41 -0.09 -3.68 -11.74
N LYS A 42 0.05 -4.86 -12.35
CA LYS A 42 -0.90 -5.44 -13.32
C LYS A 42 -1.79 -6.54 -12.73
N GLY A 43 -1.73 -6.74 -11.41
CA GLY A 43 -2.29 -7.89 -10.71
C GLY A 43 -1.39 -9.13 -10.81
N GLY A 44 -1.75 -10.19 -10.08
CA GLY A 44 -1.08 -11.48 -10.13
C GLY A 44 0.33 -11.52 -9.53
N SER A 45 0.99 -12.67 -9.72
CA SER A 45 2.25 -13.07 -9.10
C SER A 45 3.48 -12.50 -9.82
N GLY A 46 3.73 -11.20 -9.67
CA GLY A 46 4.93 -10.53 -10.15
C GLY A 46 5.42 -9.49 -9.15
N GLN A 47 6.74 -9.41 -8.95
CA GLN A 47 7.36 -8.46 -8.03
C GLN A 47 7.10 -7.01 -8.46
N ASN A 48 6.89 -6.13 -7.49
CA ASN A 48 6.81 -4.69 -7.68
C ASN A 48 8.22 -4.07 -7.83
N LEU A 49 8.42 -3.30 -8.89
CA LEU A 49 9.72 -2.76 -9.28
C LEU A 49 9.59 -1.25 -9.55
N PRO A 50 9.69 -0.40 -8.52
CA PRO A 50 9.76 1.06 -8.69
C PRO A 50 10.99 1.45 -9.48
N ASP A 51 10.84 2.36 -10.45
CA ASP A 51 11.91 2.73 -11.38
C ASP A 51 13.12 3.30 -10.64
N ILE A 52 12.83 4.16 -9.67
CA ILE A 52 13.80 4.74 -8.73
C ILE A 52 13.23 4.61 -7.31
N LYS A 53 14.08 4.25 -6.36
CA LYS A 53 13.77 4.18 -4.93
C LYS A 53 14.74 5.10 -4.18
N CYS A 54 14.26 5.90 -3.24
CA CYS A 54 15.09 6.72 -2.36
C CYS A 54 14.79 6.39 -0.88
N PHE A 55 15.68 6.82 0.00
CA PHE A 55 15.55 6.62 1.45
C PHE A 55 16.02 7.89 2.13
N VAL A 56 15.08 8.63 2.73
CA VAL A 56 15.34 9.93 3.37
C VAL A 56 15.19 9.80 4.88
N SER A 57 16.05 10.47 5.64
CA SER A 57 16.19 10.20 7.08
C SER A 57 16.48 11.49 7.84
N VAL A 58 15.60 11.86 8.76
CA VAL A 58 15.81 12.98 9.69
C VAL A 58 15.80 12.45 11.11
N ASP A 59 16.95 12.61 11.77
CA ASP A 59 17.24 12.18 13.12
C ASP A 59 17.02 10.66 13.32
N PHE A 60 15.81 10.19 13.66
CA PHE A 60 15.47 8.76 13.74
C PHE A 60 14.32 8.31 12.82
N ARG A 61 13.63 9.24 12.14
CA ARG A 61 12.48 8.95 11.27
C ARG A 61 12.97 8.69 9.84
N ASN A 62 12.69 7.49 9.34
CA ASN A 62 13.22 6.99 8.08
C ASN A 62 12.07 6.75 7.10
N LEU A 63 12.03 7.50 6.00
CA LEU A 63 10.96 7.41 5.00
C LEU A 63 11.49 6.75 3.72
N PRO A 64 10.97 5.57 3.34
CA PRO A 64 11.17 5.01 2.02
C PRO A 64 10.35 5.79 0.99
N VAL A 65 10.97 6.12 -0.12
CA VAL A 65 10.40 6.93 -1.21
C VAL A 65 10.35 6.09 -2.47
N MET A 66 9.16 5.81 -2.98
CA MET A 66 8.94 5.04 -4.20
C MET A 66 8.62 5.97 -5.36
N VAL A 67 9.40 5.91 -6.44
CA VAL A 67 9.24 6.75 -7.63
C VAL A 67 8.81 5.90 -8.83
N GLU A 68 7.79 6.36 -9.56
CA GLU A 68 7.33 5.79 -10.83
C GLU A 68 7.42 6.88 -11.90
N CYS A 69 8.06 6.58 -13.03
CA CYS A 69 8.21 7.50 -14.15
C CYS A 69 7.27 7.12 -15.31
N LYS A 70 6.68 8.11 -15.99
CA LYS A 70 5.91 7.91 -17.23
C LYS A 70 6.35 8.88 -18.33
N GLY A 71 6.28 8.42 -19.57
CA GLY A 71 6.77 9.17 -20.74
C GLY A 71 5.71 9.66 -21.72
N THR A 72 4.43 9.72 -21.34
CA THR A 72 3.31 9.92 -22.25
C THR A 72 2.36 11.01 -21.75
N LYS A 73 1.94 11.93 -22.64
CA LYS A 73 1.02 13.02 -22.26
C LYS A 73 -0.32 12.47 -21.80
N GLY A 74 -0.69 12.77 -20.56
CA GLY A 74 -1.93 12.31 -19.93
C GLY A 74 -1.77 11.08 -19.02
N ASP A 75 -0.58 10.50 -18.89
CA ASP A 75 -0.32 9.31 -18.06
C ASP A 75 0.27 9.67 -16.67
N PHE A 76 -0.04 10.87 -16.18
CA PHE A 76 0.43 11.38 -14.88
C PHE A 76 -0.35 10.83 -13.69
N ILE A 77 -1.67 11.04 -13.68
CA ILE A 77 -2.55 10.79 -12.53
C ILE A 77 -3.95 10.39 -12.98
N LYS A 78 -4.59 9.48 -12.25
CA LYS A 78 -6.03 9.23 -12.30
C LYS A 78 -6.63 9.51 -10.93
N THR A 79 -7.61 10.41 -10.90
CA THR A 79 -8.42 10.72 -9.73
C THR A 79 -9.82 10.11 -9.83
N ASP A 80 -10.55 10.15 -8.73
CA ASP A 80 -12.01 10.02 -8.72
C ASP A 80 -12.71 11.34 -9.09
N GLU A 81 -14.03 11.36 -8.92
CA GLU A 81 -14.92 12.51 -9.20
C GLU A 81 -14.77 13.68 -8.20
N ASN A 82 -14.11 13.46 -7.05
CA ASN A 82 -13.77 14.49 -6.07
C ASN A 82 -12.34 15.03 -6.25
N GLY A 83 -11.58 14.52 -7.24
CA GLY A 83 -10.18 14.86 -7.45
C GLY A 83 -9.20 14.12 -6.54
N LEU A 84 -9.65 13.14 -5.77
CA LEU A 84 -8.78 12.33 -4.89
C LEU A 84 -8.15 11.18 -5.67
N VAL A 85 -6.94 10.77 -5.31
CA VAL A 85 -6.28 9.62 -5.96
C VAL A 85 -6.80 8.32 -5.37
N SER A 86 -7.61 7.60 -6.13
CA SER A 86 -8.00 6.23 -5.80
C SER A 86 -7.31 5.21 -6.71
N ASN A 87 -6.76 4.18 -6.08
CA ASN A 87 -6.28 2.96 -6.74
C ASN A 87 -7.33 1.83 -6.71
N THR A 88 -8.59 2.11 -6.33
CA THR A 88 -9.70 1.16 -6.39
C THR A 88 -10.75 1.55 -7.44
N ASN A 89 -11.43 0.53 -7.97
CA ASN A 89 -12.57 0.67 -8.88
C ASN A 89 -13.89 0.87 -8.10
N LYS A 90 -15.02 1.04 -8.81
CA LYS A 90 -16.36 1.23 -8.21
C LYS A 90 -16.91 0.04 -7.39
N LYS A 91 -16.13 -1.04 -7.20
CA LYS A 91 -16.44 -2.18 -6.31
C LYS A 91 -15.50 -2.28 -5.09
N GLY A 92 -14.55 -1.34 -4.94
CA GLY A 92 -13.48 -1.41 -3.93
C GLY A 92 -12.32 -2.34 -4.30
N GLU A 93 -12.29 -2.90 -5.51
CA GLU A 93 -11.21 -3.80 -5.96
C GLU A 93 -10.08 -2.98 -6.61
N PRO A 94 -8.79 -3.41 -6.55
CA PRO A 94 -7.68 -2.67 -7.15
C PRO A 94 -7.85 -2.41 -8.65
N ASP A 95 -7.70 -1.15 -9.06
CA ASP A 95 -7.72 -0.73 -10.47
C ASP A 95 -6.32 -0.87 -11.07
N TYR A 96 -5.92 -2.12 -11.36
CA TYR A 96 -4.64 -2.43 -11.99
C TYR A 96 -4.43 -1.74 -13.35
N ALA A 97 -5.50 -1.34 -14.05
CA ALA A 97 -5.39 -0.57 -15.28
C ALA A 97 -4.97 0.88 -15.01
N ALA A 98 -5.42 1.47 -13.89
CA ALA A 98 -4.93 2.76 -13.42
C ALA A 98 -3.50 2.66 -12.85
N ILE A 99 -3.26 1.69 -11.96
CA ILE A 99 -1.97 1.48 -11.26
C ILE A 99 -0.82 1.25 -12.26
N ALA A 100 -1.04 0.46 -13.32
CA ALA A 100 -0.02 0.19 -14.33
C ALA A 100 0.18 1.34 -15.33
N LYS A 101 -0.79 2.26 -15.47
CA LYS A 101 -0.79 3.32 -16.49
C LYS A 101 -0.28 4.65 -15.96
N TYR A 102 -0.73 5.09 -14.80
CA TYR A 102 -0.51 6.46 -14.32
C TYR A 102 0.62 6.54 -13.29
N ALA A 103 1.54 7.48 -13.45
CA ALA A 103 2.74 7.61 -12.62
C ALA A 103 2.42 7.70 -11.12
N VAL A 104 1.52 8.61 -10.73
CA VAL A 104 1.12 8.81 -9.33
C VAL A 104 0.45 7.57 -8.75
N ASN A 105 -0.44 6.92 -9.50
CA ASN A 105 -1.13 5.70 -9.09
C ASN A 105 -0.16 4.52 -8.89
N GLY A 106 0.84 4.37 -9.77
CA GLY A 106 1.90 3.37 -9.63
C GLY A 106 2.80 3.61 -8.41
N ALA A 107 3.23 4.85 -8.19
CA ALA A 107 4.03 5.21 -7.02
C ALA A 107 3.27 4.97 -5.69
N ILE A 108 1.98 5.32 -5.64
CA ILE A 108 1.11 5.09 -4.47
C ILE A 108 0.91 3.59 -4.20
N HIS A 109 0.76 2.77 -5.24
CA HIS A 109 0.69 1.31 -5.08
C HIS A 109 1.95 0.75 -4.42
N TYR A 110 3.13 1.24 -4.80
CA TYR A 110 4.40 0.85 -4.16
C TYR A 110 4.53 1.36 -2.73
N ALA A 111 4.26 2.64 -2.47
CA ALA A 111 4.35 3.19 -1.12
C ALA A 111 3.38 2.48 -0.16
N LYS A 112 2.15 2.20 -0.61
CA LYS A 112 1.20 1.37 0.14
C LYS A 112 1.70 -0.07 0.30
N SER A 113 2.33 -0.66 -0.71
CA SER A 113 2.93 -2.01 -0.60
C SER A 113 4.01 -2.07 0.50
N ILE A 114 4.76 -0.99 0.75
CA ILE A 114 5.67 -0.92 1.90
C ILE A 114 4.88 -0.92 3.21
N LEU A 115 3.85 -0.09 3.35
CA LEU A 115 3.05 -0.04 4.57
C LEU A 115 2.33 -1.37 4.85
N ASP A 116 1.68 -1.96 3.86
CA ASP A 116 0.86 -3.16 4.01
C ASP A 116 1.68 -4.44 4.31
N TYR A 117 2.98 -4.46 3.98
CA TYR A 117 3.84 -5.67 4.07
C TYR A 117 5.18 -5.49 4.81
N THR A 118 5.40 -4.35 5.48
CA THR A 118 6.50 -4.16 6.45
C THR A 118 5.97 -3.98 7.86
N GLU A 119 6.74 -4.42 8.86
CA GLU A 119 6.40 -4.28 10.28
C GLU A 119 6.99 -2.95 10.82
N THR A 120 8.20 -2.57 10.42
CA THR A 120 8.89 -1.37 10.95
C THR A 120 8.42 -0.05 10.35
N TYR A 121 8.13 0.02 9.05
CA TYR A 121 7.74 1.28 8.41
C TYR A 121 6.27 1.60 8.66
N GLN A 122 6.05 2.72 9.36
CA GLN A 122 4.72 3.28 9.60
C GLN A 122 4.34 4.35 8.57
N GLU A 123 5.32 4.81 7.78
CA GLU A 123 5.25 5.97 6.91
C GLU A 123 5.98 5.69 5.58
N ALA A 124 5.48 6.25 4.46
CA ALA A 124 6.09 6.12 3.14
C ALA A 124 5.74 7.30 2.22
N ILE A 125 6.60 7.57 1.23
CA ILE A 125 6.36 8.61 0.21
C ILE A 125 6.21 7.97 -1.18
N ALA A 126 5.19 8.40 -1.91
CA ALA A 126 5.00 8.12 -3.32
C ALA A 126 5.33 9.36 -4.16
N VAL A 127 6.15 9.21 -5.21
CA VAL A 127 6.45 10.27 -6.18
C VAL A 127 6.10 9.78 -7.58
N GLY A 128 5.00 10.27 -8.13
CA GLY A 128 4.69 10.08 -9.54
C GLY A 128 5.31 11.18 -10.37
N VAL A 129 6.10 10.83 -11.39
CA VAL A 129 6.62 11.78 -12.38
C VAL A 129 6.17 11.37 -13.77
N ASN A 130 5.54 12.27 -14.51
CA ASN A 130 5.30 12.11 -15.95
C ASN A 130 6.05 13.17 -16.74
N GLY A 131 6.38 12.87 -17.99
CA GLY A 131 6.92 13.87 -18.91
C GLY A 131 6.62 13.56 -20.37
N TYR A 132 6.53 14.62 -21.17
CA TYR A 132 6.28 14.54 -22.60
C TYR A 132 6.89 15.72 -23.34
N LYS A 133 7.14 15.54 -24.64
CA LYS A 133 7.51 16.63 -25.53
C LYS A 133 6.28 17.48 -25.91
N GLN A 134 6.43 18.80 -25.85
CA GLN A 134 5.50 19.77 -26.42
C GLN A 134 6.30 20.89 -27.08
N ASN A 135 6.25 20.98 -28.42
CA ASN A 135 7.09 21.89 -29.21
C ASN A 135 8.59 21.66 -28.94
N ASP A 136 8.98 20.37 -28.93
CA ASP A 136 10.30 19.84 -28.54
C ASP A 136 10.79 20.08 -27.09
N ASP A 137 10.25 21.07 -26.38
CA ASP A 137 10.44 21.19 -24.92
C ASP A 137 9.99 19.93 -24.19
N LEU A 138 10.77 19.48 -23.21
CA LEU A 138 10.29 18.58 -22.17
C LEU A 138 9.36 19.34 -21.22
N LYS A 139 8.12 18.86 -21.06
CA LYS A 139 7.23 19.23 -19.94
C LYS A 139 7.23 18.09 -18.94
N THR A 140 7.26 18.42 -17.65
CA THR A 140 7.22 17.47 -16.53
C THR A 140 6.03 17.77 -15.63
N GLU A 141 5.47 16.71 -15.03
CA GLU A 141 4.34 16.74 -14.11
C GLU A 141 4.77 15.89 -12.90
N ILE A 142 4.78 16.46 -11.70
CA ILE A 142 5.22 15.79 -10.45
C ILE A 142 4.08 15.82 -9.44
N GLY A 143 3.80 14.67 -8.82
CA GLY A 143 2.88 14.54 -7.70
C GLY A 143 3.57 13.80 -6.55
N VAL A 144 3.68 14.46 -5.39
CA VAL A 144 4.35 13.92 -4.19
C VAL A 144 3.29 13.67 -3.14
N TYR A 145 3.16 12.41 -2.70
CA TYR A 145 2.13 11.96 -1.78
C TYR A 145 2.75 11.30 -0.55
N TYR A 146 2.30 11.73 0.62
CA TYR A 146 2.58 11.09 1.91
C TYR A 146 1.51 10.04 2.21
N LEU A 147 1.94 8.89 2.74
CA LEU A 147 1.09 7.83 3.26
C LEU A 147 1.60 7.43 4.66
N SER A 148 0.70 7.17 5.60
CA SER A 148 1.04 6.52 6.88
C SER A 148 -0.05 5.53 7.32
N LYS A 149 0.32 4.57 8.17
CA LYS A 149 -0.61 3.59 8.76
C LYS A 149 -1.66 4.27 9.65
N GLU A 150 -1.26 5.29 10.39
CA GLU A 150 -2.16 6.17 11.18
C GLU A 150 -3.21 6.85 10.28
N ASN A 151 -2.78 7.36 9.12
CA ASN A 151 -3.65 7.91 8.09
C ASN A 151 -4.27 6.82 7.19
N LEU A 152 -4.41 5.59 7.66
CA LEU A 152 -5.10 4.46 7.00
C LEU A 152 -4.55 4.14 5.58
N SER A 153 -3.26 4.40 5.36
CA SER A 153 -2.57 4.36 4.07
C SER A 153 -3.23 5.21 2.96
N ILE A 154 -3.94 6.28 3.32
CA ILE A 154 -4.51 7.26 2.39
C ILE A 154 -3.38 8.13 1.80
N PRO A 155 -3.28 8.29 0.47
CA PRO A 155 -2.33 9.21 -0.14
C PRO A 155 -2.78 10.66 0.02
N LYS A 156 -1.94 11.49 0.64
CA LYS A 156 -2.12 12.94 0.83
C LYS A 156 -1.07 13.71 0.06
N GLU A 157 -1.48 14.61 -0.85
CA GLU A 157 -0.52 15.42 -1.60
C GLU A 157 0.22 16.37 -0.65
N VAL A 158 1.55 16.42 -0.74
CA VAL A 158 2.41 17.21 0.17
C VAL A 158 2.43 18.68 -0.25
N GLU A 159 2.86 18.95 -1.49
CA GLU A 159 2.86 20.27 -2.12
C GLU A 159 3.00 20.11 -3.65
N LYS A 160 2.89 21.20 -4.41
CA LYS A 160 3.17 21.21 -5.85
C LYS A 160 4.68 21.42 -6.10
N PHE A 161 5.38 20.34 -6.41
CA PHE A 161 6.81 20.38 -6.73
C PHE A 161 7.07 20.54 -8.23
N THR A 162 8.13 21.27 -8.58
CA THR A 162 8.62 21.44 -9.97
C THR A 162 9.91 20.66 -10.25
N ASP A 163 10.59 20.19 -9.20
CA ASP A 163 11.82 19.41 -9.26
C ASP A 163 11.86 18.37 -8.11
N LEU A 164 12.83 17.46 -8.13
CA LEU A 164 13.07 16.48 -7.05
C LEU A 164 14.05 16.99 -5.97
N SER A 165 14.28 18.31 -5.88
CA SER A 165 15.29 18.85 -4.95
C SER A 165 14.92 18.66 -3.48
N PHE A 166 13.65 18.43 -3.14
CA PHE A 166 13.22 18.08 -1.79
C PHE A 166 13.85 16.78 -1.27
N LEU A 167 14.23 15.86 -2.18
CA LEU A 167 14.94 14.61 -1.85
C LEU A 167 16.45 14.78 -1.66
N LYS A 168 17.01 15.99 -1.83
CA LYS A 168 18.42 16.31 -1.51
C LYS A 168 18.61 16.46 -0.01
N LYS A 169 19.73 15.96 0.53
CA LYS A 169 19.98 15.89 1.98
C LYS A 169 19.89 17.24 2.69
N LYS A 170 20.29 18.32 2.00
CA LYS A 170 20.16 19.70 2.50
C LYS A 170 18.71 20.18 2.73
N ASN A 171 17.73 19.57 2.05
CA ASN A 171 16.33 19.98 2.06
C ASN A 171 15.44 19.08 2.93
N TRP A 172 15.92 17.91 3.36
CA TRP A 172 15.13 16.91 4.11
C TRP A 172 14.42 17.49 5.35
N LYS A 173 15.06 18.37 6.13
CA LYS A 173 14.42 18.98 7.32
C LYS A 173 13.19 19.84 6.98
N ASN A 174 13.20 20.51 5.82
CA ASN A 174 12.03 21.27 5.36
C ASN A 174 10.95 20.33 4.83
N PHE A 175 11.34 19.28 4.09
CA PHE A 175 10.41 18.28 3.56
C PHE A 175 9.67 17.50 4.66
N PHE A 176 10.36 17.13 5.74
CA PHE A 176 9.73 16.48 6.90
C PHE A 176 8.77 17.45 7.62
N LYS A 177 9.15 18.72 7.79
CA LYS A 177 8.24 19.74 8.33
C LYS A 177 6.97 19.91 7.48
N MET A 178 7.09 19.89 6.15
CA MET A 178 5.93 19.93 5.24
C MET A 178 5.02 18.72 5.45
N ILE A 179 5.58 17.52 5.68
CA ILE A 179 4.81 16.30 5.98
C ILE A 179 4.09 16.42 7.33
N ASP A 180 4.74 16.96 8.36
CA ASP A 180 4.17 17.11 9.70
C ASP A 180 3.00 18.11 9.75
N GLU A 181 2.96 19.05 8.80
CA GLU A 181 1.86 19.98 8.58
C GLU A 181 0.66 19.34 7.84
N ILE A 182 0.78 18.10 7.33
CA ILE A 182 -0.32 17.31 6.72
C ILE A 182 -1.16 16.63 7.80
N GLN A 183 -2.01 17.41 8.45
CA GLN A 183 -3.03 16.90 9.37
C GLN A 183 -4.25 16.40 8.57
N LEU A 184 -4.73 15.19 8.86
CA LEU A 184 -6.10 14.81 8.46
C LEU A 184 -7.10 15.61 9.30
N THR A 185 -8.17 16.11 8.67
CA THR A 185 -9.28 16.64 9.47
C THR A 185 -10.05 15.48 10.11
N SER A 186 -10.70 15.74 11.25
CA SER A 186 -11.56 14.73 11.89
C SER A 186 -12.70 14.25 10.98
N GLU A 187 -13.16 15.12 10.07
CA GLU A 187 -14.18 14.80 9.05
C GLU A 187 -13.62 13.87 7.95
N GLU A 188 -12.39 14.07 7.50
CA GLU A 188 -11.73 13.15 6.55
C GLU A 188 -11.47 11.77 7.15
N LEU A 189 -11.06 11.73 8.43
CA LEU A 189 -10.92 10.49 9.19
C LEU A 189 -12.27 9.76 9.31
N GLU A 190 -13.34 10.44 9.70
CA GLU A 190 -14.65 9.83 9.91
C GLU A 190 -15.28 9.32 8.60
N ASN A 191 -15.25 10.15 7.55
CA ASN A 191 -15.69 9.74 6.22
C ASN A 191 -14.88 8.54 5.68
N ARG A 192 -13.61 8.38 6.08
CA ARG A 192 -12.82 7.19 5.72
C ARG A 192 -13.12 5.97 6.58
N LYS A 193 -13.44 6.11 7.87
CA LYS A 193 -13.93 4.97 8.68
C LYS A 193 -15.17 4.36 8.05
N LEU A 194 -16.16 5.18 7.69
CA LEU A 194 -17.37 4.73 7.01
C LEU A 194 -17.05 4.00 5.70
N ALA A 195 -16.15 4.55 4.87
CA ALA A 195 -15.72 3.89 3.63
C ALA A 195 -14.93 2.58 3.85
N LEU A 196 -14.26 2.41 4.99
CA LEU A 196 -13.61 1.15 5.39
C LEU A 196 -14.61 0.14 5.96
N GLU A 197 -15.62 0.59 6.70
CA GLU A 197 -16.74 -0.24 7.16
C GLU A 197 -17.52 -0.80 5.96
N ASP A 198 -17.81 0.01 4.95
CA ASP A 198 -18.38 -0.42 3.66
C ASP A 198 -17.47 -1.47 2.95
N GLU A 199 -16.15 -1.25 2.93
CA GLU A 199 -15.19 -2.18 2.31
C GLU A 199 -15.12 -3.51 3.07
N ILE A 200 -15.17 -3.47 4.41
CA ILE A 200 -15.21 -4.65 5.29
C ILE A 200 -16.53 -5.41 5.11
N GLU A 201 -17.67 -4.72 5.12
CA GLU A 201 -18.99 -5.35 4.95
C GLU A 201 -19.10 -6.00 3.56
N SER A 202 -18.59 -5.34 2.52
CA SER A 202 -18.49 -5.90 1.15
C SER A 202 -17.62 -7.17 1.11
N LYS A 203 -16.44 -7.15 1.74
CA LYS A 203 -15.56 -8.34 1.85
C LYS A 203 -16.23 -9.48 2.63
N LEU A 204 -16.91 -9.18 3.75
CA LEU A 204 -17.61 -10.16 4.57
C LEU A 204 -18.82 -10.77 3.84
N LYS A 205 -19.58 -9.96 3.10
CA LYS A 205 -20.67 -10.43 2.21
C LYS A 205 -20.12 -11.40 1.16
N ARG A 206 -19.02 -11.05 0.48
CA ARG A 206 -18.37 -11.92 -0.51
C ARG A 206 -17.86 -13.22 0.11
N LEU A 207 -17.21 -13.16 1.27
CA LEU A 207 -16.73 -14.35 1.99
C LEU A 207 -17.90 -15.28 2.38
N ASN A 208 -18.96 -14.74 2.98
CA ASN A 208 -20.16 -15.51 3.33
C ASN A 208 -20.84 -16.14 2.10
N GLN A 209 -20.75 -15.51 0.92
CA GLN A 209 -21.23 -16.06 -0.34
C GLN A 209 -20.35 -17.23 -0.82
N THR A 210 -19.03 -17.09 -0.86
CA THR A 210 -18.09 -18.20 -1.19
C THR A 210 -18.25 -19.39 -0.23
N LEU A 211 -18.38 -19.13 1.08
CA LEU A 211 -18.63 -20.18 2.07
C LEU A 211 -19.99 -20.90 1.85
N HIS A 212 -20.95 -20.29 1.14
CA HIS A 212 -22.22 -20.90 0.78
C HIS A 212 -22.14 -21.65 -0.56
N ASP A 213 -21.75 -20.96 -1.62
CA ASP A 213 -21.83 -21.46 -3.01
C ASP A 213 -20.72 -22.49 -3.30
N ASP A 214 -19.48 -22.20 -2.90
CA ASP A 214 -18.31 -23.03 -3.25
C ASP A 214 -18.10 -24.18 -2.25
N LEU A 215 -18.47 -23.97 -0.97
CA LEU A 215 -18.20 -24.90 0.13
C LEU A 215 -19.46 -25.50 0.79
N GLY A 216 -20.68 -25.08 0.41
CA GLY A 216 -21.94 -25.64 0.90
C GLY A 216 -22.21 -25.46 2.40
N ILE A 217 -21.50 -24.55 3.09
CA ILE A 217 -21.53 -24.47 4.56
C ILE A 217 -22.86 -23.86 5.05
N ALA A 218 -23.51 -24.57 5.98
CA ALA A 218 -24.78 -24.14 6.57
C ALA A 218 -24.68 -22.79 7.29
N VAL A 219 -25.73 -21.97 7.19
CA VAL A 219 -25.75 -20.55 7.61
C VAL A 219 -25.17 -20.30 9.01
N LYS A 220 -25.59 -21.07 10.02
CA LYS A 220 -25.10 -20.91 11.40
C LYS A 220 -23.59 -21.17 11.52
N SER A 221 -23.07 -22.17 10.80
CA SER A 221 -21.65 -22.53 10.83
C SER A 221 -20.78 -21.50 10.11
N ARG A 222 -21.30 -20.80 9.08
CA ARG A 222 -20.55 -19.73 8.39
C ARG A 222 -20.23 -18.56 9.32
N VAL A 223 -21.18 -18.14 10.14
CA VAL A 223 -20.97 -17.06 11.13
C VAL A 223 -19.89 -17.46 12.13
N MET A 224 -19.97 -18.68 12.68
CA MET A 224 -18.97 -19.20 13.63
C MET A 224 -17.58 -19.30 13.01
N LEU A 225 -17.48 -19.76 11.75
CA LEU A 225 -16.20 -19.87 11.04
C LEU A 225 -15.57 -18.51 10.76
N ILE A 226 -16.36 -17.52 10.31
CA ILE A 226 -15.86 -16.15 10.06
C ILE A 226 -15.39 -15.51 11.37
N VAL A 227 -16.19 -15.59 12.45
CA VAL A 227 -15.82 -15.01 13.76
C VAL A 227 -14.56 -15.69 14.32
N GLY A 228 -14.47 -17.02 14.24
CA GLY A 228 -13.28 -17.75 14.68
C GLY A 228 -12.02 -17.39 13.89
N LEU A 229 -12.12 -17.25 12.56
CA LEU A 229 -10.98 -16.82 11.73
C LEU A 229 -10.56 -15.37 12.02
N ILE A 230 -11.49 -14.48 12.39
CA ILE A 230 -11.17 -13.13 12.84
C ILE A 230 -10.43 -13.17 14.20
N MET A 231 -10.92 -13.94 15.17
CA MET A 231 -10.25 -14.13 16.47
C MET A 231 -8.82 -14.68 16.30
N ALA A 232 -8.67 -15.73 15.49
CA ALA A 232 -7.36 -16.31 15.19
C ALA A 232 -6.41 -15.32 14.50
N GLY A 233 -6.92 -14.53 13.54
CA GLY A 233 -6.13 -13.56 12.77
C GLY A 233 -5.76 -12.29 13.53
N LEU A 234 -6.52 -11.91 14.57
CA LEU A 234 -6.20 -10.78 15.45
C LEU A 234 -5.08 -11.11 16.44
N GLY A 235 -5.14 -12.30 17.05
CA GLY A 235 -4.25 -12.66 18.16
C GLY A 235 -4.54 -11.87 19.45
N VAL A 236 -3.59 -11.93 20.38
CA VAL A 236 -3.66 -11.29 21.71
C VAL A 236 -2.30 -10.69 22.06
N GLU A 237 -2.30 -9.42 22.45
CA GLU A 237 -1.10 -8.69 22.88
C GLU A 237 -0.41 -9.40 24.07
N GLU A 238 0.93 -9.41 24.07
CA GLU A 238 1.81 -10.16 25.01
C GLU A 238 1.64 -11.70 25.05
N VAL A 239 0.57 -12.28 24.48
CA VAL A 239 0.25 -13.71 24.63
C VAL A 239 0.42 -14.53 23.34
N SER A 240 -0.11 -14.07 22.20
CA SER A 240 -0.13 -14.88 20.98
C SER A 240 -0.30 -14.02 19.71
N ASP A 241 0.70 -14.01 18.82
CA ASP A 241 0.63 -13.30 17.54
C ASP A 241 -0.61 -13.70 16.71
N GLY A 242 -1.20 -12.76 15.95
CA GLY A 242 -2.26 -13.08 14.99
C GLY A 242 -1.81 -14.06 13.91
N LEU A 243 -2.65 -15.06 13.61
CA LEU A 243 -2.39 -16.14 12.67
C LEU A 243 -2.01 -15.63 11.27
N LYS A 244 -0.74 -15.79 10.89
CA LYS A 244 -0.23 -15.34 9.58
C LYS A 244 -0.52 -16.40 8.52
N VAL A 245 -0.91 -15.99 7.31
CA VAL A 245 -1.28 -16.91 6.20
C VAL A 245 -0.17 -17.91 5.86
N GLU A 246 1.09 -17.50 6.01
CA GLU A 246 2.30 -18.32 5.81
C GLU A 246 2.51 -19.43 6.85
N GLU A 247 1.70 -19.47 7.91
CA GLU A 247 1.63 -20.61 8.85
C GLU A 247 0.73 -21.75 8.35
N LEU A 248 -0.18 -21.47 7.42
CA LEU A 248 -1.15 -22.42 6.87
C LEU A 248 -0.53 -23.17 5.68
N LYS A 249 -0.26 -24.47 5.87
CA LYS A 249 0.63 -25.26 5.01
C LYS A 249 -0.05 -26.41 4.25
N GLY A 250 -1.36 -26.58 4.41
CA GLY A 250 -2.11 -27.72 3.90
C GLY A 250 -1.81 -29.02 4.65
N GLU A 251 -1.27 -28.94 5.87
CA GLU A 251 -0.87 -30.10 6.65
C GLU A 251 -2.11 -30.88 7.13
N THR A 252 -2.10 -32.21 6.98
CA THR A 252 -3.27 -33.09 7.24
C THR A 252 -3.11 -33.98 8.47
N GLY A 253 -2.07 -33.76 9.29
CA GLY A 253 -1.77 -34.59 10.45
C GLY A 253 -2.78 -34.42 11.59
N LYS A 254 -3.11 -35.51 12.30
CA LYS A 254 -4.22 -35.58 13.28
C LYS A 254 -4.20 -34.51 14.41
N LYS A 255 -3.01 -33.98 14.75
CA LYS A 255 -2.82 -32.85 15.67
C LYS A 255 -1.87 -31.77 15.13
N SER A 256 -1.51 -31.88 13.86
CA SER A 256 -0.52 -31.03 13.16
C SER A 256 -1.10 -30.67 11.80
N ASN A 257 -2.30 -30.09 11.85
CA ASN A 257 -3.03 -29.58 10.70
C ASN A 257 -3.39 -28.12 10.95
N ASP A 258 -3.67 -27.41 9.87
CA ASP A 258 -3.99 -25.97 9.93
C ASP A 258 -5.24 -25.66 10.76
N GLY A 259 -6.20 -26.59 10.81
CA GLY A 259 -7.39 -26.48 11.66
C GLY A 259 -7.06 -26.48 13.16
N GLN A 260 -6.03 -27.22 13.60
CA GLN A 260 -5.56 -27.16 14.98
C GLN A 260 -4.96 -25.78 15.29
N LYS A 261 -4.10 -25.24 14.42
CA LYS A 261 -3.50 -23.90 14.59
C LYS A 261 -4.57 -22.81 14.73
N ILE A 262 -5.61 -22.88 13.91
CA ILE A 262 -6.77 -21.96 13.97
C ILE A 262 -7.50 -22.11 15.31
N VAL A 263 -7.76 -23.33 15.76
CA VAL A 263 -8.43 -23.57 17.06
C VAL A 263 -7.57 -23.11 18.24
N ASP A 264 -6.27 -23.37 18.23
CA ASP A 264 -5.35 -22.95 19.29
C ASP A 264 -5.35 -21.42 19.45
N LYS A 265 -5.26 -20.68 18.33
CA LYS A 265 -5.34 -19.21 18.31
C LYS A 265 -6.71 -18.66 18.72
N ILE A 266 -7.81 -19.38 18.44
CA ILE A 266 -9.14 -19.04 18.96
C ILE A 266 -9.22 -19.27 20.47
N GLU A 267 -8.62 -20.36 20.98
CA GLU A 267 -8.59 -20.63 22.42
C GLU A 267 -7.76 -19.59 23.17
N ASP A 268 -6.58 -19.19 22.67
CA ASP A 268 -5.80 -18.07 23.22
C ASP A 268 -6.67 -16.80 23.31
N PHE A 269 -7.30 -16.41 22.19
CA PHE A 269 -8.17 -15.24 22.15
C PHE A 269 -9.33 -15.32 23.14
N LEU A 270 -10.03 -16.45 23.21
CA LEU A 270 -11.21 -16.62 24.08
C LEU A 270 -10.89 -16.75 25.57
N ARG A 271 -9.64 -17.04 25.95
CA ARG A 271 -9.18 -17.11 27.34
C ARG A 271 -8.83 -15.74 27.91
N GLU A 272 -8.16 -14.91 27.11
CA GLU A 272 -7.68 -13.60 27.51
C GLU A 272 -8.66 -12.46 27.22
N ALA A 273 -9.56 -12.62 26.23
CA ALA A 273 -10.65 -11.68 26.00
C ALA A 273 -11.63 -11.68 27.18
N ASP A 274 -11.56 -10.67 28.04
CA ASP A 274 -12.46 -10.57 29.20
C ASP A 274 -13.87 -10.15 28.78
N PHE A 275 -14.70 -11.16 28.47
CA PHE A 275 -16.13 -11.01 28.16
C PHE A 275 -16.99 -10.57 29.37
N ARG A 276 -16.38 -10.10 30.47
CA ARG A 276 -17.07 -9.61 31.68
C ARG A 276 -17.32 -8.10 31.62
N ARG A 277 -18.28 -7.68 30.79
CA ARG A 277 -18.91 -6.35 30.84
C ARG A 277 -20.42 -6.47 30.73
#